data_AF-A0A928ATB1-F1
#
_entry.id   AF-A0A928ATB1-F1
#
_cell.length_a   1.000
_cell.length_b   1.000
_cell.length_c   1.000
_cell.angle_alpha   90.00
_cell.angle_beta   90.00
_cell.angle_gamma   90.00
#
_symmetry.space_group_name_H-M   'P 1'
#
loop_
_entity.id
_entity.type
_entity.pdbx_description
1 polymer ?
#
loop_
_entity_poly.entity_id
_entity_poly.type
_entity_poly.pdbx_seq_one_letter_code
_entity_poly.pdbx_strand_id
1 'polypeptide(L)'
;MKNILYYISLIITWLVIIIVLAFILTICGIVPTLYGWGYALGSACGYPQLWIISLGCTLLIRFVLHKVIFKEQKPYKKTIPILIIIIGCLWLAMNLGAMIYNRAVEKAVNERLQESEEEIIDYVPGMFEKEQR
;
A
#
# COMPACT_ATOMS: atom_id res chain seq x y z
N MET A 1 -4.76 -20.45 30.82
CA MET A 1 -3.95 -19.20 30.70
C MET A 1 -2.96 -19.22 29.53
N LYS A 2 -2.15 -20.27 29.33
CA LYS A 2 -1.16 -20.34 28.23
C LYS A 2 -1.74 -20.12 26.83
N ASN A 3 -2.96 -20.61 26.57
CA ASN A 3 -3.65 -20.40 25.28
C ASN A 3 -3.96 -18.92 25.02
N ILE A 4 -4.36 -18.16 26.04
CA ILE A 4 -4.66 -16.73 25.92
C ILE A 4 -3.37 -15.96 25.58
N LEU A 5 -2.28 -16.23 26.32
CA LEU A 5 -0.97 -15.64 26.05
C LEU A 5 -0.48 -15.92 24.63
N TYR A 6 -0.72 -17.13 24.13
CA TYR A 6 -0.39 -17.51 22.76
C TYR A 6 -1.18 -16.69 21.72
N TYR A 7 -2.49 -16.54 21.87
CA TYR A 7 -3.29 -15.74 20.93
C TYR A 7 -2.93 -14.25 20.98
N ILE A 8 -2.69 -13.70 22.18
CA ILE A 8 -2.24 -12.31 22.35
C ILE A 8 -0.90 -12.10 21.63
N SER A 9 0.06 -13.00 21.84
CA SER A 9 1.38 -12.92 21.18
C SER A 9 1.26 -12.99 19.66
N LEU A 10 0.32 -13.79 19.14
CA LEU A 10 0.07 -13.90 17.70
C LEU A 10 -0.54 -12.61 17.12
N ILE A 11 -1.47 -11.97 17.84
CA ILE A 11 -2.07 -10.67 17.45
C ILE A 11 -1.00 -9.57 17.46
N ILE A 12 -0.18 -9.51 18.50
CA ILE A 12 0.92 -8.53 18.59
C ILE A 12 1.90 -8.72 17.44
N THR A 13 2.29 -9.96 17.15
CA THR A 13 3.20 -10.28 16.03
C THR A 13 2.59 -9.83 14.70
N TRP A 14 1.30 -10.06 14.49
CA TRP A 14 0.59 -9.63 13.29
C TRP A 14 0.58 -8.10 13.14
N LEU A 15 0.28 -7.36 14.21
CA LEU A 15 0.32 -5.89 14.20
C LEU A 15 1.72 -5.36 13.88
N VAL A 16 2.76 -5.94 14.48
CA VAL A 16 4.15 -5.55 14.22
C VAL A 16 4.50 -5.75 12.74
N ILE A 17 4.09 -6.87 12.13
CA ILE A 17 4.34 -7.12 10.71
C ILE A 17 3.60 -6.13 9.81
N ILE A 18 2.34 -5.78 10.13
CA ILE A 18 1.60 -4.75 9.38
C ILE A 18 2.36 -3.43 9.40
N ILE A 19 2.79 -2.99 10.59
CA ILE A 19 3.50 -1.72 10.76
C ILE A 19 4.81 -1.72 9.99
N VAL A 20 5.58 -2.82 10.04
CA VAL A 20 6.84 -2.95 9.31
C VAL A 20 6.61 -2.89 7.80
N LEU A 21 5.61 -3.59 7.27
CA LEU A 21 5.31 -3.56 5.84
C LEU A 21 4.77 -2.20 5.38
N ALA A 22 3.90 -1.57 6.17
CA ALA A 22 3.39 -0.23 5.91
C ALA A 22 4.53 0.80 5.89
N PHE A 23 5.47 0.71 6.84
CA PHE A 23 6.65 1.55 6.89
C PHE A 23 7.52 1.39 5.63
N ILE A 24 7.73 0.15 5.15
CA ILE A 24 8.45 -0.11 3.89
C ILE A 24 7.74 0.57 2.71
N LEU A 25 6.41 0.42 2.59
CA LEU A 25 5.64 1.05 1.51
C LEU A 25 5.71 2.59 1.54
N THR A 26 5.66 3.17 2.74
CA THR A 26 5.77 4.62 2.93
C THR A 26 7.16 5.12 2.52
N ILE A 27 8.23 4.41 2.90
CA ILE A 27 9.60 4.76 2.48
C ILE A 27 9.78 4.62 0.96
N CYS A 28 9.16 3.63 0.34
CA CYS A 28 9.19 3.46 -1.10
C CYS A 28 8.41 4.56 -1.87
N GLY A 29 7.75 5.51 -1.20
CA GLY A 29 7.05 6.62 -1.85
C GLY A 29 5.79 6.20 -2.62
N ILE A 30 5.28 5.01 -2.32
CA ILE A 30 4.07 4.48 -2.97
C ILE A 30 2.85 5.30 -2.54
N VAL A 31 2.77 5.60 -1.25
CA VAL A 31 1.68 6.38 -0.66
C VAL A 31 2.01 7.87 -0.74
N PRO A 32 1.11 8.72 -1.29
CA PRO A 32 1.37 10.15 -1.40
C PRO A 32 1.52 10.77 -0.01
N THR A 33 2.62 11.47 0.22
CA THR A 33 2.95 12.13 1.50
C THR A 33 2.31 13.51 1.65
N LEU A 34 1.23 13.80 0.90
CA LEU A 34 0.61 15.12 0.79
C LEU A 34 0.22 15.73 2.15
N TYR A 35 -0.14 14.91 3.13
CA TYR A 35 -0.59 15.33 4.47
C TYR A 35 0.41 14.96 5.59
N GLY A 36 1.67 14.68 5.25
CA GLY A 36 2.73 14.35 6.20
C GLY A 36 2.93 12.85 6.45
N TRP A 37 4.05 12.52 7.08
CA TRP A 37 4.56 11.15 7.19
C TRP A 37 3.64 10.23 8.02
N GLY A 38 3.05 10.74 9.10
CA GLY A 38 2.09 9.99 9.92
C GLY A 38 0.82 9.61 9.17
N TYR A 39 0.32 10.50 8.31
CA TYR A 39 -0.84 10.23 7.46
C TYR A 39 -0.52 9.22 6.37
N ALA A 40 0.66 9.32 5.76
CA ALA A 40 1.12 8.34 4.77
C ALA A 40 1.28 6.94 5.40
N LEU A 41 1.81 6.85 6.62
CA LEU A 41 1.93 5.58 7.33
C LEU A 41 0.57 5.02 7.78
N GLY A 42 -0.34 5.88 8.25
CA GLY A 42 -1.71 5.47 8.61
C GLY A 42 -2.51 4.97 7.41
N SER A 43 -2.44 5.66 6.28
CA SER A 43 -3.07 5.22 5.03
C SER A 43 -2.40 3.97 4.45
N ALA A 44 -1.08 3.84 4.59
CA ALA A 44 -0.37 2.60 4.28
C ALA A 44 -0.91 1.42 5.11
N CYS A 45 -1.16 1.60 6.41
CA CYS A 45 -1.78 0.56 7.23
C CYS A 45 -3.20 0.17 6.79
N GLY A 46 -3.90 1.00 6.02
CA GLY A 46 -5.26 0.75 5.53
C GLY A 46 -5.36 -0.19 4.32
N TYR A 47 -4.24 -0.53 3.67
CA TYR A 47 -4.27 -1.40 2.49
C TYR A 47 -4.60 -2.85 2.86
N PRO A 48 -5.74 -3.41 2.40
CA PRO A 48 -6.13 -4.79 2.74
C PRO A 48 -5.13 -5.85 2.25
N GLN A 49 -4.36 -5.55 1.21
CA GLN A 49 -3.33 -6.41 0.67
C GLN A 49 -2.22 -6.67 1.71
N LEU A 50 -1.85 -5.64 2.48
CA LEU A 50 -0.87 -5.78 3.57
C LEU A 50 -1.38 -6.67 4.68
N TRP A 51 -2.69 -6.67 4.93
CA TRP A 51 -3.30 -7.50 5.97
C TRP A 51 -3.26 -8.97 5.58
N ILE A 52 -3.48 -9.28 4.30
CA ILE A 52 -3.37 -10.63 3.77
C ILE A 52 -1.92 -11.13 3.83
N ILE A 53 -0.97 -10.31 3.40
CA ILE A 53 0.47 -10.64 3.45
C ILE A 53 0.91 -10.85 4.90
N SER A 54 0.53 -9.94 5.80
CA SER A 54 0.90 -10.03 7.21
C SER A 54 0.27 -11.24 7.89
N LEU A 55 -0.97 -11.62 7.56
CA LEU A 55 -1.57 -12.87 8.02
C LEU A 55 -0.77 -14.09 7.58
N GLY A 56 -0.34 -14.14 6.31
CA GLY A 56 0.52 -15.20 5.79
C GLY A 56 1.85 -15.29 6.54
N CYS A 57 2.51 -14.15 6.79
CA CYS A 57 3.74 -14.08 7.57
C CYS A 57 3.53 -14.51 9.04
N THR A 58 2.45 -14.06 9.68
CA THR A 58 2.09 -14.47 11.05
C THR A 58 1.87 -15.99 11.12
N LEU A 59 1.21 -16.58 10.12
CA LEU A 59 1.01 -18.02 10.03
C LEU A 59 2.32 -18.80 9.85
N LEU A 60 3.32 -18.25 9.16
CA LEU A 60 4.66 -18.84 9.10
C LEU A 60 5.38 -18.77 10.45
N ILE A 61 5.31 -17.62 11.13
CA ILE A 61 5.96 -17.39 12.43
C ILE A 61 5.25 -18.19 13.55
N ARG A 62 3.99 -18.57 13.36
CA ARG A 62 3.20 -19.40 14.27
C ARG A 62 3.96 -20.63 14.79
N PHE A 63 4.70 -21.32 13.92
CA PHE A 63 5.49 -22.49 14.31
C PHE A 63 6.57 -22.12 15.34
N VAL A 64 7.25 -20.99 15.14
CA VAL A 64 8.27 -20.46 16.06
C VAL A 64 7.64 -20.05 17.39
N LEU A 65 6.53 -19.29 17.33
CA LEU A 65 5.78 -18.86 18.52
C LEU A 65 5.30 -20.04 19.36
N HIS A 66 4.74 -21.08 18.73
CA HIS A 66 4.30 -22.28 19.42
C HIS A 66 5.48 -23.00 20.08
N LYS A 67 6.63 -23.11 19.39
CA LYS A 67 7.84 -23.71 19.94
C LYS A 67 8.36 -22.94 21.16
N VAL A 68 8.34 -21.61 21.14
CA VAL A 68 8.80 -20.77 22.26
C VAL A 68 7.88 -20.91 23.48
N ILE A 69 6.56 -20.91 23.28
CA ILE A 69 5.57 -20.88 24.38
C ILE A 69 5.33 -22.27 24.97
N PHE A 70 5.16 -23.29 24.13
CA PHE A 70 4.80 -24.64 24.56
C PHE A 70 5.99 -25.58 24.67
N LYS A 71 7.18 -25.21 24.17
CA LYS A 71 8.37 -26.08 24.06
C LYS A 71 8.13 -27.39 23.29
N GLU A 72 6.99 -27.51 22.62
CA GLU A 72 6.59 -28.67 21.82
C GLU A 72 6.70 -28.35 20.32
N GLN A 73 7.22 -29.31 19.56
CA GLN A 73 7.29 -29.22 18.10
C GLN A 73 6.02 -29.83 17.50
N LYS A 74 5.08 -28.97 17.07
CA LYS A 74 3.97 -29.40 16.22
C LYS A 74 4.30 -29.13 14.75
N PRO A 75 4.22 -30.14 13.87
CA PRO A 75 4.42 -29.92 12.44
C PRO A 75 3.22 -29.14 11.87
N TYR A 76 3.44 -27.89 11.47
CA TYR A 76 2.46 -27.11 10.72
C TYR A 76 2.79 -27.16 9.22
N LYS A 77 1.77 -27.38 8.39
CA LYS A 77 1.91 -27.34 6.93
C LYS A 77 2.22 -25.92 6.47
N LYS A 78 3.39 -25.71 5.85
CA LYS A 78 3.86 -24.40 5.38
C LYS A 78 3.24 -23.96 4.05
N THR A 79 2.60 -24.88 3.32
CA THR A 79 2.04 -24.63 1.98
C THR A 79 0.97 -23.53 1.98
N ILE A 80 0.03 -23.58 2.91
CA ILE A 80 -1.07 -22.60 2.98
C ILE A 80 -0.55 -21.18 3.27
N PRO A 81 0.29 -20.94 4.29
CA PRO A 81 0.87 -19.63 4.53
C PRO A 81 1.62 -19.06 3.31
N ILE A 82 2.40 -19.90 2.63
CA ILE A 82 3.16 -19.49 1.44
C ILE A 82 2.22 -19.07 0.31
N LEU A 83 1.16 -19.84 0.04
CA LEU A 83 0.16 -19.48 -0.97
C LEU A 83 -0.52 -18.15 -0.66
N ILE A 84 -0.89 -17.90 0.61
CA ILE A 84 -1.50 -16.63 1.04
C ILE A 84 -0.56 -15.45 0.78
N ILE A 85 0.73 -15.61 1.10
CA ILE A 85 1.75 -14.57 0.84
C ILE A 85 1.86 -14.31 -0.66
N ILE A 86 1.96 -15.34 -1.49
CA ILE A 86 2.07 -15.19 -2.94
C ILE A 86 0.86 -14.45 -3.51
N ILE A 87 -0.36 -14.84 -3.11
CA ILE A 87 -1.60 -14.19 -3.54
C ILE A 87 -1.64 -12.73 -3.10
N GLY A 88 -1.27 -12.46 -1.84
CA GLY A 88 -1.19 -11.09 -1.32
C GLY A 88 -0.18 -10.23 -2.07
N CYS A 89 1.00 -10.78 -2.38
CA CYS A 89 2.03 -10.09 -3.15
C CYS A 89 1.60 -9.81 -4.60
N LEU A 90 0.96 -10.77 -5.28
CA LEU A 90 0.43 -10.57 -6.63
C LEU A 90 -0.63 -9.47 -6.65
N TRP A 91 -1.54 -9.47 -5.66
CA TRP A 91 -2.56 -8.44 -5.54
C TRP A 91 -1.95 -7.06 -5.25
N LEU A 92 -0.93 -6.99 -4.40
CA LEU A 92 -0.20 -5.76 -4.14
C LEU A 92 0.47 -5.24 -5.41
N ALA A 93 1.17 -6.11 -6.15
CA ALA A 93 1.83 -5.75 -7.41
C ALA A 93 0.84 -5.21 -8.46
N MET A 94 -0.33 -5.85 -8.61
CA MET A 94 -1.37 -5.37 -9.53
C MET A 94 -1.88 -3.97 -9.16
N ASN A 95 -2.12 -3.68 -7.88
CA ASN A 95 -2.56 -2.35 -7.45
C ASN A 95 -1.48 -1.28 -7.59
N LEU A 96 -0.22 -1.63 -7.32
CA LEU A 96 0.90 -0.74 -7.56
C LEU A 96 1.03 -0.39 -9.04
N GLY A 97 0.94 -1.41 -9.91
CA GLY A 97 0.94 -1.21 -11.36
C GLY A 97 -0.20 -0.29 -11.82
N ALA A 98 -1.42 -0.53 -11.34
CA ALA A 98 -2.57 0.33 -11.66
C ALA A 98 -2.39 1.77 -11.17
N MET A 99 -1.83 1.96 -9.97
CA MET A 99 -1.58 3.30 -9.41
C MET A 99 -0.53 4.06 -10.24
N ILE A 100 0.56 3.39 -10.62
CA ILE A 100 1.62 3.99 -11.45
C ILE A 100 1.07 4.33 -12.84
N TYR A 101 0.30 3.42 -13.44
CA TYR A 101 -0.34 3.63 -14.73
C TYR A 101 -1.29 4.83 -14.71
N ASN A 102 -2.17 4.90 -13.71
CA ASN A 102 -3.11 6.01 -13.57
C ASN A 102 -2.39 7.35 -13.38
N ARG A 103 -1.29 7.39 -12.59
CA ARG A 103 -0.47 8.61 -12.45
C ARG A 103 0.21 9.02 -13.76
N ALA A 104 0.63 8.07 -14.58
CA ALA A 104 1.23 8.36 -15.88
C ALA A 104 0.19 8.93 -16.87
N VAL A 105 -1.02 8.35 -16.89
CA VAL A 105 -2.13 8.84 -17.72
C VAL A 105 -2.57 10.23 -17.26
N GLU A 106 -2.72 10.46 -15.96
CA GLU A 106 -3.12 11.75 -15.39
C GLU A 106 -2.13 12.86 -15.75
N LYS A 107 -0.82 12.59 -15.70
CA LYS A 107 0.21 13.54 -16.16
C LYS A 107 0.06 13.88 -17.65
N ALA A 108 -0.10 12.88 -18.50
CA ALA A 108 -0.24 13.10 -19.94
C ALA A 108 -1.53 13.87 -20.31
N VAL A 109 -2.61 13.69 -19.54
CA VAL A 109 -3.85 14.45 -19.74
C VAL A 109 -3.69 15.90 -19.27
N ASN A 110 -3.06 16.13 -18.13
CA ASN A 110 -2.83 17.48 -17.60
C ASN A 110 -1.91 18.31 -18.49
N GLU A 111 -0.85 17.71 -19.06
CA GLU A 111 0.04 18.38 -20.02
C GLU A 111 -0.73 18.86 -21.25
N ARG A 112 -1.61 18.01 -21.82
CA ARG A 112 -2.45 18.39 -22.98
C ARG A 112 -3.46 19.48 -22.66
N LEU A 113 -4.01 19.49 -21.44
CA LEU A 113 -4.93 20.54 -21.00
C LEU A 113 -4.20 21.88 -20.88
N GLN A 114 -2.98 21.90 -20.34
CA GLN A 114 -2.17 23.11 -20.25
C GLN A 114 -1.79 23.66 -21.64
N GLU A 115 -1.39 22.80 -22.57
CA GLU A 115 -1.12 23.21 -23.97
C GLU A 115 -2.36 23.84 -24.62
N SER A 116 -3.55 23.27 -24.39
CA SER A 116 -4.80 23.79 -24.94
C SER A 116 -5.19 25.14 -24.32
N GLU A 117 -4.95 25.34 -23.02
CA GLU A 117 -5.20 26.63 -22.35
C GLU A 117 -4.24 27.72 -22.83
N GLU A 118 -2.95 27.41 -23.00
CA GLU A 118 -1.97 28.37 -23.56
C GLU A 118 -2.32 28.76 -24.99
N GLU A 119 -2.71 27.81 -25.84
CA GLU A 119 -3.12 28.08 -27.23
C GLU A 119 -4.37 28.98 -27.28
N ILE A 120 -5.36 28.77 -26.39
CA ILE A 120 -6.54 29.65 -26.30
C ILE A 120 -6.16 31.07 -25.87
N ILE A 121 -5.26 31.22 -24.89
CA ILE A 121 -4.84 32.54 -24.40
C ILE A 121 -4.07 33.32 -25.48
N ASP A 122 -3.32 32.65 -26.36
CA ASP A 122 -2.58 33.30 -27.45
C ASP A 122 -3.48 33.66 -28.65
N TYR A 123 -4.61 32.97 -28.84
CA TYR A 123 -5.60 33.28 -29.89
C TYR A 123 -6.65 34.35 -29.49
N VAL A 124 -6.91 34.54 -28.20
CA VAL A 124 -7.92 35.51 -27.68
C VAL A 124 -7.43 36.96 -27.43
N PRO A 125 -6.14 37.37 -27.51
CA PRO A 125 -5.76 38.75 -27.23
C PRO A 125 -6.26 39.73 -28.32
N GLY A 126 -6.55 39.23 -29.53
CA GLY A 126 -7.08 40.04 -30.64
C GLY A 126 -8.60 40.25 -30.65
N MET A 127 -9.37 39.61 -29.76
CA MET A 127 -10.83 39.80 -29.71
C MET A 127 -11.26 40.95 -28.79
N PHE A 128 -10.46 41.34 -27.79
CA PHE A 128 -10.82 42.43 -26.88
C PHE A 128 -10.44 43.83 -27.39
N GLU A 129 -9.58 43.96 -28.40
CA GLU A 129 -9.23 45.27 -28.98
C GLU A 129 -10.24 45.80 -30.00
N LYS A 130 -11.12 44.96 -30.56
CA LYS A 130 -12.10 45.39 -31.58
C LYS A 130 -13.43 45.88 -31.02
N GLU A 131 -13.64 45.80 -29.72
CA GLU A 131 -14.91 46.18 -29.08
C GLU A 131 -14.86 47.56 -28.38
N GLN A 132 -13.77 48.32 -28.58
CA GLN A 132 -13.60 49.69 -28.08
C GLN A 132 -13.42 50.77 -29.18
N ARG A 133 -13.79 50.50 -30.44
CA ARG A 133 -13.89 51.54 -31.48
C ARG A 133 -15.30 51.69 -32.03
#